data_AF-A0A9Q3PIA6-F1
#
_entry.id   AF-A0A9Q3PIA6-F1
#
_cell.length_a   1.000
_cell.length_b   1.000
_cell.length_c   1.000
_cell.angle_alpha   90.00
_cell.angle_beta   90.00
_cell.angle_gamma   90.00
#
_symmetry.space_group_name_H-M   'P 1'
#
loop_
_entity.id
_entity.type
_entity.pdbx_description
1 polymer ?
#
loop_
_entity_poly.entity_id
_entity_poly.type
_entity_poly.pdbx_seq_one_letter_code
_entity_poly.pdbx_strand_id
1 'polypeptide(L)'
;MECLCLVWDLEKLHYYLDGTVFDVITDCNAVKSLLNMKTTNRNMLRWQITIQEYRGNMTIVHKSGNIHKNADGLSRYALANTPENPAWVPKEEHLIEGICVTDIGTEFFNQVKESYNIDTNYHVLSQPLIKDCKGPSISSKLDEIWKTEYDVGRFHLLDGILYHRTKHTCVGASTDRTLVSTILHECHDSVSAGHLSEDRTLERVKTCSWWPNWKKDVSEYCQTCDRCQKDNGATGKKFRMMIQIQEPKSPWEIVHMDWVKALPPGGDRSYNECLVLVDRYRKTPMFLPCHKDDTAMDTAIMIWNKVISRTGLLQNIISDRDPKFTSEL
;
A
#
# COMPACT_ATOMS: atom_id res chain seq x y z
N MET A 1 5.11 -4.71 -17.27
CA MET A 1 3.69 -4.77 -17.69
C MET A 1 3.43 -5.96 -18.62
N GLU A 2 4.29 -6.25 -19.61
CA GLU A 2 4.03 -7.35 -20.57
C GLU A 2 3.98 -8.74 -19.91
N CYS A 3 4.80 -9.00 -18.88
CA CYS A 3 4.71 -10.26 -18.12
C CYS A 3 3.37 -10.43 -17.41
N LEU A 4 2.79 -9.34 -16.90
CA LEU A 4 1.48 -9.38 -16.26
C LEU A 4 0.37 -9.56 -17.30
N CYS A 5 0.54 -8.96 -18.49
CA CYS A 5 -0.35 -9.19 -19.63
C CYS A 5 -0.41 -10.69 -19.97
N LEU A 6 0.75 -11.34 -20.12
CA LEU A 6 0.81 -12.77 -20.40
C LEU A 6 0.10 -13.60 -19.32
N VAL A 7 0.32 -13.31 -18.03
CA VAL A 7 -0.36 -14.03 -16.94
C VAL A 7 -1.88 -13.88 -17.05
N TRP A 8 -2.35 -12.65 -17.28
CA TRP A 8 -3.77 -12.37 -17.44
C TRP A 8 -4.36 -13.08 -18.67
N ASP A 9 -3.65 -13.09 -19.80
CA ASP A 9 -4.07 -13.77 -21.02
C ASP A 9 -4.17 -15.29 -20.81
N LEU A 10 -3.19 -15.90 -20.13
CA LEU A 10 -3.21 -17.34 -19.81
C LEU A 10 -4.36 -17.71 -18.87
N GLU A 11 -4.64 -16.88 -17.86
CA GLU A 11 -5.78 -17.10 -16.96
C GLU A 11 -7.12 -16.96 -17.70
N LYS A 12 -7.26 -15.94 -18.55
CA LYS A 12 -8.47 -15.67 -19.34
C LYS A 12 -8.75 -16.76 -20.37
N LEU A 13 -7.70 -17.26 -21.02
CA LEU A 13 -7.80 -18.22 -22.13
C LEU A 13 -7.57 -19.66 -21.69
N HIS A 14 -7.45 -19.94 -20.39
CA HIS A 14 -7.19 -21.27 -19.84
C HIS A 14 -8.01 -22.37 -20.50
N TYR A 15 -9.34 -22.20 -20.60
CA TYR A 15 -10.25 -23.18 -21.19
C TYR A 15 -9.98 -23.51 -22.67
N TYR A 16 -9.29 -22.62 -23.40
CA TYR A 16 -8.91 -22.81 -24.81
C TYR A 16 -7.48 -23.32 -24.96
N LEU A 17 -6.62 -23.02 -23.98
CA LEU A 17 -5.20 -23.32 -24.02
C LEU A 17 -4.88 -24.64 -23.32
N ASP A 18 -5.70 -25.08 -22.37
CA ASP A 18 -5.50 -26.33 -21.65
C ASP A 18 -5.49 -27.53 -22.61
N GLY A 19 -4.46 -28.38 -22.45
CA GLY A 19 -4.23 -29.54 -23.32
C GLY A 19 -3.82 -29.25 -24.78
N THR A 20 -3.68 -27.98 -25.20
CA THR A 20 -3.27 -27.63 -26.58
C THR A 20 -1.86 -27.08 -26.62
N VAL A 21 -1.18 -27.23 -27.77
CA VAL A 21 0.15 -26.63 -28.01
C VAL A 21 -0.04 -25.30 -28.73
N PHE A 22 0.56 -24.23 -28.20
CA PHE A 22 0.36 -22.88 -28.72
C PHE A 22 1.62 -22.02 -28.63
N ASP A 23 1.63 -20.96 -29.45
CA ASP A 23 2.73 -20.00 -29.52
C ASP A 23 2.31 -18.66 -28.92
N VAL A 24 3.14 -18.11 -28.04
CA VAL A 24 3.02 -16.76 -27.51
C VAL A 24 4.00 -15.85 -28.25
N ILE A 25 3.47 -14.93 -29.06
CA ILE A 25 4.27 -13.97 -29.82
C ILE A 25 4.32 -12.66 -29.05
N THR A 26 5.51 -12.22 -28.65
CA THR A 26 5.71 -10.97 -27.89
C THR A 26 6.86 -10.16 -28.47
N ASP A 27 6.77 -8.84 -28.40
CA ASP A 27 7.87 -7.92 -28.70
C ASP A 27 8.82 -7.69 -27.51
N CYS A 28 8.50 -8.27 -26.35
CA CYS A 28 9.33 -8.21 -25.16
C CYS A 28 10.25 -9.43 -25.01
N ASN A 29 11.55 -9.21 -25.15
CA ASN A 29 12.54 -10.28 -25.02
C ASN A 29 12.69 -10.78 -23.56
N ALA A 30 12.36 -9.96 -22.56
CA ALA A 30 12.49 -10.33 -21.14
C ALA A 30 11.55 -11.48 -20.74
N VAL A 31 10.41 -11.63 -21.44
CA VAL A 31 9.44 -12.71 -21.21
C VAL A 31 10.05 -14.08 -21.54
N LYS A 32 10.97 -14.19 -22.51
CA LYS A 32 11.70 -15.43 -22.80
C LYS A 32 12.58 -15.88 -21.64
N SER A 33 13.25 -14.94 -20.99
CA SER A 33 14.16 -15.22 -19.87
C SER A 33 13.43 -15.45 -18.55
N LEU A 34 12.14 -15.10 -18.47
CA LEU A 34 11.38 -15.08 -17.23
C LEU A 34 11.35 -16.43 -16.50
N LEU A 35 11.12 -17.53 -17.22
CA LEU A 35 11.00 -18.87 -16.62
C LEU A 35 12.32 -19.44 -16.08
N ASN A 36 13.45 -18.86 -16.47
CA ASN A 36 14.78 -19.29 -16.05
C ASN A 36 15.45 -18.28 -15.09
N MET A 37 14.78 -17.15 -14.81
CA MET A 37 15.31 -16.11 -13.95
C MET A 37 15.14 -16.46 -12.47
N LYS A 38 16.24 -16.43 -11.69
CA LYS A 38 16.16 -16.49 -10.24
C LYS A 38 15.78 -15.11 -9.71
N THR A 39 14.64 -15.00 -9.02
CA THR A 39 14.13 -13.72 -8.50
C THR A 39 13.73 -13.85 -7.04
N THR A 40 14.09 -12.85 -6.23
CA THR A 40 13.65 -12.71 -4.83
C THR A 40 12.33 -11.94 -4.71
N ASN A 41 11.79 -11.44 -5.82
CA ASN A 41 10.55 -10.66 -5.84
C ASN A 41 9.32 -11.59 -5.81
N ARG A 42 8.49 -11.48 -4.76
CA ARG A 42 7.26 -12.28 -4.57
C ARG A 42 6.28 -12.21 -5.74
N ASN A 43 6.11 -11.05 -6.37
CA ASN A 43 5.17 -10.90 -7.49
C ASN A 43 5.65 -11.67 -8.73
N MET A 44 6.96 -11.62 -9.00
CA MET A 44 7.55 -12.36 -10.11
C MET A 44 7.54 -13.86 -9.86
N LEU A 45 7.76 -14.31 -8.62
CA LEU A 45 7.60 -15.73 -8.25
C LEU A 45 6.18 -16.24 -8.51
N ARG A 46 5.15 -15.45 -8.16
CA ARG A 46 3.76 -15.81 -8.43
C ARG A 46 3.47 -15.93 -9.93
N TRP A 47 3.94 -14.98 -10.73
CA TRP A 47 3.79 -15.04 -12.19
C TRP A 47 4.51 -16.23 -12.80
N GLN A 48 5.71 -16.57 -12.31
CA GLN A 48 6.44 -17.76 -12.75
C GLN A 48 5.65 -19.04 -12.50
N ILE A 49 5.00 -19.17 -11.33
CA ILE A 49 4.19 -20.34 -11.00
C ILE A 49 3.01 -20.49 -11.97
N THR A 50 2.27 -19.42 -12.25
CA THR A 50 1.13 -19.47 -13.20
C THR A 50 1.58 -19.84 -14.60
N ILE A 51 2.69 -19.26 -15.09
CA ILE A 51 3.19 -19.55 -16.44
C ILE A 51 3.79 -20.96 -16.53
N GLN A 52 4.29 -21.51 -15.41
CA GLN A 52 4.91 -22.83 -15.36
C GLN A 52 3.93 -23.95 -15.73
N GLU A 53 2.64 -23.79 -15.47
CA GLU A 53 1.57 -24.72 -15.86
C GLU A 53 1.57 -24.98 -17.38
N TYR A 54 1.79 -23.93 -18.18
CA TYR A 54 1.76 -24.01 -19.64
C TYR A 54 3.12 -24.28 -20.27
N ARG A 55 4.19 -24.36 -19.48
CA ARG A 55 5.58 -24.46 -19.98
C ARG A 55 5.82 -25.61 -20.95
N GLY A 56 5.12 -26.73 -20.77
CA GLY A 56 5.25 -27.91 -21.63
C GLY A 56 4.60 -27.75 -23.01
N ASN A 57 3.56 -26.92 -23.10
CA ASN A 57 2.73 -26.77 -24.29
C ASN A 57 2.82 -25.38 -24.94
N MET A 58 3.54 -24.44 -24.32
CA MET A 58 3.66 -23.06 -24.75
C MET A 58 5.06 -22.73 -25.26
N THR A 59 5.16 -22.21 -26.49
CA THR A 59 6.43 -21.69 -27.05
C THR A 59 6.41 -20.17 -27.12
N ILE A 60 7.40 -19.51 -26.49
CA ILE A 60 7.49 -18.03 -26.50
C ILE A 60 8.38 -17.57 -27.66
N VAL A 61 7.78 -16.93 -28.66
CA VAL A 61 8.44 -16.40 -29.85
C VAL A 61 8.58 -14.88 -29.71
N HIS A 62 9.81 -14.39 -29.80
CA HIS A 62 10.07 -12.95 -29.78
C HIS A 62 10.01 -12.41 -31.21
N LYS A 63 9.26 -11.34 -31.42
CA LYS A 63 9.17 -10.64 -32.70
C LYS A 63 9.36 -9.15 -32.47
N SER A 64 10.43 -8.57 -33.03
CA SER A 64 10.75 -7.14 -32.90
C SER A 64 9.54 -6.26 -33.23
N GLY A 65 9.28 -5.24 -32.40
CA GLY A 65 8.15 -4.32 -32.56
C GLY A 65 8.03 -3.68 -33.95
N ASN A 66 9.17 -3.46 -34.64
CA ASN A 66 9.19 -2.94 -36.01
C ASN A 66 8.53 -3.88 -37.05
N ILE A 67 8.54 -5.19 -36.80
CA ILE A 67 7.93 -6.24 -37.63
C ILE A 67 6.58 -6.68 -37.02
N HIS A 68 6.33 -6.37 -35.75
CA HIS A 68 5.12 -6.73 -35.00
C HIS A 68 4.02 -5.65 -35.09
N LYS A 69 3.98 -4.86 -36.17
CA LYS A 69 2.99 -3.79 -36.38
C LYS A 69 1.54 -4.29 -36.48
N ASN A 70 1.35 -5.59 -36.74
CA ASN A 70 0.04 -6.21 -36.92
C ASN A 70 -0.68 -6.55 -35.60
N ALA A 71 0.04 -6.75 -34.49
CA ALA A 71 -0.59 -6.95 -33.18
C ALA A 71 -1.32 -5.70 -32.69
N ASP A 72 -0.75 -4.54 -33.01
CA ASP A 72 -1.38 -3.24 -32.74
C ASP A 72 -2.50 -2.93 -33.76
N GLY A 73 -2.45 -3.55 -34.94
CA GLY A 73 -3.45 -3.38 -36.00
C GLY A 73 -4.80 -4.01 -35.66
N LEU A 74 -4.84 -5.23 -35.14
CA LEU A 74 -6.12 -5.91 -34.82
C LEU A 74 -6.82 -5.32 -33.59
N SER A 75 -6.07 -4.74 -32.64
CA SER A 75 -6.65 -4.05 -31.48
C SER A 75 -7.10 -2.61 -31.78
N ARG A 76 -6.68 -2.04 -32.92
CA ARG A 76 -6.94 -0.63 -33.28
C ARG A 76 -7.71 -0.44 -34.59
N TYR A 77 -7.83 -1.45 -35.43
CA TYR A 77 -8.59 -1.38 -36.68
C TYR A 77 -10.05 -1.75 -36.40
N ALA A 78 -10.74 -0.87 -35.68
CA ALA A 78 -12.18 -0.96 -35.52
C ALA A 78 -12.84 -0.82 -36.90
N LEU A 79 -13.28 -1.94 -37.48
CA LEU A 79 -14.20 -1.91 -38.61
C LEU A 79 -15.46 -1.14 -38.18
N ALA A 80 -16.07 -0.40 -39.10
CA ALA A 80 -17.32 0.29 -38.82
C ALA A 80 -18.35 -0.72 -38.29
N ASN A 81 -19.06 -0.35 -37.22
CA ASN A 81 -20.08 -1.19 -36.62
C ASN A 81 -21.36 -1.16 -37.49
N THR A 82 -21.28 -1.76 -38.67
CA THR A 82 -22.38 -1.92 -39.64
C THR A 82 -22.82 -3.38 -39.70
N PRO A 83 -24.06 -3.69 -40.11
CA PRO A 83 -24.59 -5.07 -40.13
C PRO A 83 -23.77 -6.07 -40.96
N GLU A 84 -22.91 -5.57 -41.84
CA GLU A 84 -21.98 -6.36 -42.67
C GLU A 84 -20.72 -6.79 -41.90
N ASN A 85 -20.45 -6.23 -40.72
CA ASN A 85 -19.36 -6.64 -39.84
C ASN A 85 -19.75 -7.95 -39.12
N PRO A 86 -18.97 -9.04 -39.19
CA PRO A 86 -19.28 -10.29 -38.48
C PRO A 86 -19.23 -10.15 -36.95
N ALA A 87 -18.63 -9.09 -36.43
CA ALA A 87 -18.67 -8.67 -35.03
C ALA A 87 -19.65 -7.50 -34.79
N TRP A 88 -20.64 -7.31 -35.67
CA TRP A 88 -21.68 -6.30 -35.51
C TRP A 88 -22.43 -6.55 -34.22
N VAL A 89 -22.47 -5.52 -33.38
CA VAL A 89 -23.30 -5.48 -32.18
C VAL A 89 -24.30 -4.36 -32.43
N PRO A 90 -25.61 -4.55 -32.15
CA PRO A 90 -26.55 -3.45 -32.10
C PRO A 90 -25.90 -2.30 -31.33
N LYS A 91 -25.97 -1.09 -31.88
CA LYS A 91 -25.45 0.10 -31.21
C LYS A 91 -26.33 0.33 -29.99
N GLU A 92 -26.07 -0.37 -28.90
CA GLU A 92 -26.55 0.00 -27.59
C GLU A 92 -25.94 1.38 -27.36
N GLU A 93 -26.82 2.41 -27.34
CA GLU A 93 -26.48 3.72 -26.81
C GLU A 93 -25.67 3.46 -25.56
N HIS A 94 -24.40 3.87 -25.58
CA HIS A 94 -23.41 3.54 -24.55
C HIS A 94 -24.05 3.46 -23.16
N LEU A 95 -24.43 2.26 -22.76
CA LEU A 95 -24.80 2.02 -21.39
C LEU A 95 -23.50 2.21 -20.65
N ILE A 96 -23.52 3.13 -19.70
CA ILE A 96 -22.37 3.53 -18.92
C ILE A 96 -21.80 2.27 -18.26
N GLU A 97 -20.76 1.69 -18.86
CA GLU A 97 -20.04 0.56 -18.27
C GLU A 97 -19.21 1.10 -17.11
N GLY A 98 -19.87 1.17 -15.96
CA GLY A 98 -19.33 1.62 -14.68
C GLY A 98 -19.86 2.98 -14.24
N ILE A 99 -21.17 3.07 -13.96
CA ILE A 99 -21.54 3.81 -12.74
C ILE A 99 -21.21 2.82 -11.61
N CYS A 100 -20.19 3.12 -10.81
CA CYS A 100 -20.08 2.50 -9.51
C CYS A 100 -21.24 3.08 -8.66
N VAL A 101 -22.45 2.57 -8.88
CA VAL A 101 -23.50 2.66 -7.87
C VAL A 101 -23.13 1.57 -6.87
N THR A 102 -22.14 1.85 -6.02
CA THR A 102 -22.22 1.34 -4.64
C THR A 102 -23.64 1.65 -4.17
N ASP A 103 -24.38 0.70 -3.60
CA ASP A 103 -25.81 0.75 -3.24
C ASP A 103 -26.33 2.11 -2.72
N ILE A 104 -26.46 3.09 -3.60
CA ILE A 104 -26.81 4.47 -3.30
C ILE A 104 -28.23 4.62 -3.80
N GLY A 105 -29.17 4.70 -2.85
CA GLY A 105 -30.60 4.82 -3.15
C GLY A 105 -30.92 6.05 -4.01
N THR A 106 -32.03 6.01 -4.73
CA THR A 106 -32.59 7.15 -5.49
C THR A 106 -32.65 8.45 -4.69
N GLU A 107 -32.87 8.34 -3.38
CA GLU A 107 -32.89 9.46 -2.44
C GLU A 107 -31.59 10.28 -2.46
N PHE A 108 -30.42 9.63 -2.54
CA PHE A 108 -29.14 10.33 -2.62
C PHE A 108 -29.02 11.14 -3.91
N PHE A 109 -29.41 10.56 -5.05
CA PHE A 109 -29.35 11.26 -6.32
C PHE A 109 -30.32 12.45 -6.37
N ASN A 110 -31.46 12.36 -5.68
CA ASN A 110 -32.36 13.49 -5.51
C ASN A 110 -31.72 14.60 -4.68
N GLN A 111 -31.08 14.26 -3.56
CA GLN A 111 -30.35 15.23 -2.73
C GLN A 111 -29.20 15.89 -3.49
N VAL A 112 -28.46 15.14 -4.32
CA VAL A 112 -27.44 15.68 -5.22
C VAL A 112 -28.06 16.71 -6.16
N LYS A 113 -29.18 16.38 -6.81
CA LYS A 113 -29.86 17.31 -7.73
C LYS A 113 -30.35 18.57 -7.02
N GLU A 114 -30.89 18.44 -5.81
CA GLU A 114 -31.31 19.61 -5.01
C GLU A 114 -30.11 20.48 -4.63
N SER A 115 -28.96 19.88 -4.30
CA SER A 115 -27.75 20.64 -3.94
C SER A 115 -27.24 21.55 -5.05
N TYR A 116 -27.49 21.20 -6.31
CA TYR A 116 -27.09 21.99 -7.46
C TYR A 116 -27.86 23.30 -7.59
N ASN A 117 -29.04 23.43 -6.98
CA ASN A 117 -29.81 24.68 -7.03
C ASN A 117 -29.06 25.84 -6.35
N ILE A 118 -28.14 25.54 -5.44
CA ILE A 118 -27.38 26.52 -4.66
C ILE A 118 -26.00 26.78 -5.30
N ASP A 119 -25.45 25.81 -6.02
CA ASP A 119 -24.08 25.88 -6.52
C ASP A 119 -23.95 26.74 -7.79
N THR A 120 -23.15 27.81 -7.70
CA THR A 120 -22.97 28.76 -8.79
C THR A 120 -22.19 28.16 -9.98
N ASN A 121 -21.23 27.27 -9.73
CA ASN A 121 -20.46 26.62 -10.81
C ASN A 121 -21.33 25.64 -11.59
N TYR A 122 -22.20 24.89 -10.92
CA TYR A 122 -23.17 24.01 -11.57
C TYR A 122 -24.08 24.81 -12.51
N HIS A 123 -24.64 25.94 -12.04
CA HIS A 123 -25.50 26.78 -12.89
C HIS A 123 -24.77 27.30 -14.12
N VAL A 124 -23.49 27.66 -13.98
CA VAL A 124 -22.63 28.07 -15.10
C VAL A 124 -22.39 26.91 -16.09
N LEU A 125 -22.26 25.67 -15.61
CA LEU A 125 -21.96 24.49 -16.43
C LEU A 125 -23.19 23.83 -17.07
N SER A 126 -24.33 23.81 -16.37
CA SER A 126 -25.50 23.02 -16.77
C SER A 126 -26.05 23.42 -18.13
N GLN A 127 -26.30 24.71 -18.37
CA GLN A 127 -26.88 25.20 -19.62
C GLN A 127 -25.96 24.98 -20.84
N PRO A 128 -24.65 25.29 -20.79
CA PRO A 128 -23.74 24.99 -21.89
C PRO A 128 -23.58 23.49 -22.17
N LEU A 129 -23.52 22.66 -21.12
CA LEU A 129 -23.40 21.21 -21.29
C LEU A 129 -24.66 20.58 -21.89
N ILE A 130 -25.86 21.10 -21.60
CA ILE A 130 -27.12 20.68 -22.24
C ILE A 130 -27.14 21.01 -23.73
N LYS A 131 -26.64 22.20 -24.10
CA LYS A 131 -26.69 22.70 -25.49
C LYS A 131 -25.48 22.28 -26.33
N ASP A 132 -24.55 21.52 -25.74
CA ASP A 132 -23.24 21.16 -26.30
C ASP A 132 -22.46 22.37 -26.83
N CYS A 133 -22.68 23.54 -26.21
CA CYS A 133 -22.04 24.80 -26.58
C CYS A 133 -20.71 24.94 -25.82
N LYS A 134 -19.59 24.59 -26.47
CA LYS A 134 -18.24 24.84 -25.93
C LYS A 134 -17.79 26.25 -26.33
N GLY A 135 -17.47 27.11 -25.35
CA GLY A 135 -17.03 28.47 -25.62
C GLY A 135 -16.17 29.08 -24.51
N PRO A 136 -15.18 29.93 -24.85
CA PRO A 136 -14.24 30.53 -23.87
C PRO A 136 -14.91 31.50 -22.87
N SER A 137 -16.14 31.93 -23.11
CA SER A 137 -16.90 32.84 -22.25
C SER A 137 -17.47 32.19 -20.97
N ILE A 138 -17.48 30.86 -20.89
CA ILE A 138 -18.00 30.08 -19.74
C ILE A 138 -16.88 29.87 -18.71
N SER A 139 -15.69 29.54 -19.19
CA SER A 139 -14.48 29.25 -18.39
C SER A 139 -14.10 30.40 -17.45
N SER A 140 -14.38 31.66 -17.81
CA SER A 140 -14.08 32.83 -16.97
C SER A 140 -15.01 33.02 -15.77
N LYS A 141 -16.15 32.32 -15.71
CA LYS A 141 -17.14 32.41 -14.62
C LYS A 141 -17.02 31.28 -13.60
N LEU A 142 -16.13 30.32 -13.84
CA LEU A 142 -15.89 29.17 -12.99
C LEU A 142 -14.78 29.46 -11.99
N ASP A 143 -14.91 28.91 -10.79
CA ASP A 143 -13.80 28.86 -9.84
C ASP A 143 -12.64 28.06 -10.42
N GLU A 144 -11.42 28.36 -9.98
CA GLU A 144 -10.17 27.88 -10.60
C GLU A 144 -10.10 26.36 -10.80
N ILE A 145 -10.54 25.58 -9.81
CA ILE A 145 -10.55 24.11 -9.88
C ILE A 145 -11.59 23.62 -10.91
N TRP A 146 -12.80 24.17 -10.87
CA TRP A 146 -13.86 23.83 -11.84
C TRP A 146 -13.48 24.21 -13.25
N LYS A 147 -12.87 25.39 -13.42
CA LYS A 147 -12.35 25.89 -14.68
C LYS A 147 -11.33 24.93 -15.28
N THR A 148 -10.34 24.53 -14.49
CA THR A 148 -9.26 23.64 -14.93
C THR A 148 -9.83 22.29 -15.40
N GLU A 149 -10.76 21.71 -14.64
CA GLU A 149 -11.38 20.44 -15.00
C GLU A 149 -12.34 20.58 -16.21
N TYR A 150 -13.05 21.71 -16.33
CA TYR A 150 -13.91 22.01 -17.47
C TYR A 150 -13.13 22.20 -18.78
N ASP A 151 -12.03 22.97 -18.75
CA ASP A 151 -11.20 23.24 -19.93
C ASP A 151 -10.58 21.94 -20.49
N VAL A 152 -10.33 20.95 -19.63
CA VAL A 152 -9.86 19.60 -20.01
C VAL A 152 -11.02 18.70 -20.51
N GLY A 153 -12.27 19.14 -20.39
CA GLY A 153 -13.45 18.40 -20.83
C GLY A 153 -13.85 17.26 -19.89
N ARG A 154 -13.65 17.45 -18.57
CA ARG A 154 -13.92 16.41 -17.56
C ARG A 154 -15.38 16.33 -17.15
N PHE A 155 -16.17 17.37 -17.37
CA PHE A 155 -17.58 17.42 -16.95
C PHE A 155 -18.55 17.00 -18.03
N HIS A 156 -19.53 16.19 -17.65
CA HIS A 156 -20.62 15.73 -18.51
C HIS A 156 -21.93 15.81 -17.71
N LEU A 157 -23.02 16.26 -18.34
CA LEU A 157 -24.32 16.29 -17.68
C LEU A 157 -25.19 15.15 -18.21
N LEU A 158 -25.74 14.35 -17.30
CA LEU A 158 -26.65 13.25 -17.64
C LEU A 158 -27.77 13.18 -16.60
N ASP A 159 -29.03 13.16 -17.04
CA ASP A 159 -30.23 13.11 -16.19
C ASP A 159 -30.28 14.18 -15.08
N GLY A 160 -29.70 15.35 -15.37
CA GLY A 160 -29.58 16.46 -14.40
C GLY A 160 -28.51 16.25 -13.33
N ILE A 161 -27.63 15.27 -13.51
CA ILE A 161 -26.49 14.99 -12.64
C ILE A 161 -25.20 15.36 -13.38
N LEU A 162 -24.35 16.13 -12.71
CA LEU A 162 -23.05 16.50 -13.25
C LEU A 162 -22.05 15.39 -12.91
N TYR A 163 -21.47 14.76 -13.92
CA TYR A 163 -20.45 13.74 -13.79
C TYR A 163 -19.06 14.30 -14.07
N HIS A 164 -18.10 13.93 -13.23
CA HIS A 164 -16.67 14.15 -13.43
C HIS A 164 -16.03 12.86 -13.96
N ARG A 165 -15.38 12.96 -15.13
CA ARG A 165 -14.82 11.82 -15.84
C ARG A 165 -13.31 11.93 -16.00
N THR A 166 -12.58 11.03 -15.35
CA THR A 166 -11.15 10.82 -15.60
C THR A 166 -10.91 9.73 -16.65
N LYS A 167 -9.65 9.37 -16.89
CA LYS A 167 -9.30 8.22 -17.73
C LYS A 167 -9.83 6.89 -17.16
N HIS A 168 -10.04 6.82 -15.85
CA HIS A 168 -10.30 5.57 -15.13
C HIS A 168 -11.57 5.59 -14.26
N THR A 169 -12.21 6.75 -14.08
CA THR A 169 -13.37 6.91 -13.21
C THR A 169 -14.40 7.85 -13.84
N CYS A 170 -15.68 7.60 -13.55
CA CYS A 170 -16.79 8.48 -13.85
C CYS A 170 -17.69 8.52 -12.62
N VAL A 171 -17.75 9.67 -11.94
CA VAL A 171 -18.45 9.82 -10.66
C VAL A 171 -19.27 11.10 -10.64
N GLY A 172 -20.35 11.11 -9.85
CA GLY A 172 -21.13 12.33 -9.66
C GLY A 172 -20.30 13.43 -8.99
N ALA A 173 -20.53 14.68 -9.37
CA ALA A 173 -19.94 15.84 -8.73
C ALA A 173 -20.83 16.28 -7.56
N SER A 174 -20.33 16.22 -6.33
CA SER A 174 -21.04 16.70 -5.15
C SER A 174 -20.69 18.17 -4.86
N THR A 175 -21.68 19.02 -4.63
CA THR A 175 -21.47 20.44 -4.30
C THR A 175 -21.84 20.77 -2.86
N ASP A 176 -22.76 20.00 -2.25
CA ASP A 176 -23.16 20.20 -0.86
C ASP A 176 -22.16 19.60 0.14
N ARG A 177 -21.80 20.40 1.15
CA ARG A 177 -20.92 20.00 2.25
C ARG A 177 -21.55 18.95 3.16
N THR A 178 -22.88 18.93 3.31
CA THR A 178 -23.53 17.88 4.11
C THR A 178 -23.36 16.52 3.44
N LEU A 179 -23.59 16.46 2.13
CA LEU A 179 -23.38 15.27 1.31
C LEU A 179 -21.92 14.80 1.31
N VAL A 180 -20.97 15.74 1.18
CA VAL A 180 -19.53 15.44 1.27
C VAL A 180 -19.20 14.79 2.62
N SER A 181 -19.74 15.32 3.72
CA SER A 181 -19.54 14.73 5.06
C SER A 181 -20.09 13.30 5.15
N THR A 182 -21.28 13.04 4.59
CA THR A 182 -21.87 11.69 4.52
C THR A 182 -20.99 10.74 3.70
N ILE A 183 -20.48 11.17 2.55
CA ILE A 183 -19.59 10.35 1.71
C ILE A 183 -18.30 10.02 2.47
N LEU A 184 -17.70 10.99 3.17
CA LEU A 184 -16.50 10.76 3.97
C LEU A 184 -16.74 9.76 5.09
N HIS A 185 -17.84 9.92 5.83
CA HIS A 185 -18.27 8.98 6.88
C HIS A 185 -18.46 7.56 6.33
N GLU A 186 -19.16 7.40 5.21
CA GLU A 186 -19.36 6.08 4.60
C GLU A 186 -18.05 5.46 4.10
N CYS A 187 -17.12 6.28 3.60
CA CYS A 187 -15.84 5.80 3.11
C CYS A 187 -14.86 5.44 4.22
N HIS A 188 -14.96 6.06 5.41
CA HIS A 188 -14.01 5.92 6.51
C HIS A 188 -14.57 5.21 7.75
N ASP A 189 -15.69 5.67 8.29
CA ASP A 189 -16.25 5.26 9.59
C ASP A 189 -17.22 4.08 9.50
N SER A 190 -17.80 3.84 8.33
CA SER A 190 -18.75 2.74 8.15
C SER A 190 -18.14 1.42 8.61
N VAL A 191 -19.00 0.51 9.11
CA VAL A 191 -18.57 -0.82 9.58
C VAL A 191 -17.84 -1.59 8.46
N SER A 192 -18.23 -1.36 7.21
CA SER A 192 -17.61 -1.95 6.02
C SER A 192 -16.30 -1.25 5.59
N ALA A 193 -16.04 -0.02 6.05
CA ALA A 193 -14.76 0.66 5.91
C ALA A 193 -13.78 0.24 7.01
N GLY A 194 -14.19 0.34 8.26
CA GLY A 194 -13.34 -0.03 9.40
C GLY A 194 -12.16 0.92 9.60
N HIS A 195 -12.35 2.23 9.43
CA HIS A 195 -11.34 3.26 9.69
C HIS A 195 -10.02 3.03 8.94
N LEU A 196 -10.14 2.86 7.62
CA LEU A 196 -9.00 2.61 6.75
C LEU A 196 -7.97 3.74 6.80
N SER A 197 -6.73 3.42 6.45
CA SER A 197 -5.68 4.42 6.26
C SER A 197 -6.09 5.50 5.24
N GLU A 198 -5.45 6.67 5.32
CA GLU A 198 -5.70 7.78 4.41
C GLU A 198 -5.64 7.36 2.93
N ASP A 199 -4.58 6.65 2.53
CA ASP A 199 -4.42 6.15 1.16
C ASP A 199 -5.60 5.27 0.69
N ARG A 200 -6.12 4.44 1.59
CA ARG A 200 -7.24 3.54 1.29
C ARG A 200 -8.56 4.30 1.23
N THR A 201 -8.74 5.27 2.11
CA THR A 201 -9.91 6.16 2.12
C THR A 201 -9.94 7.02 0.85
N LEU A 202 -8.79 7.52 0.40
CA LEU A 202 -8.65 8.25 -0.87
C LEU A 202 -9.09 7.41 -2.07
N GLU A 203 -8.65 6.14 -2.16
CA GLU A 203 -9.05 5.27 -3.27
C GLU A 203 -10.54 4.93 -3.25
N ARG A 204 -11.18 4.84 -2.09
CA ARG A 204 -12.64 4.69 -1.99
C ARG A 204 -13.36 5.93 -2.48
N VAL A 205 -13.04 7.10 -1.93
CA VAL A 205 -13.72 8.37 -2.27
C VAL A 205 -13.62 8.67 -3.76
N LYS A 206 -12.45 8.42 -4.37
CA LYS A 206 -12.19 8.55 -5.81
C LYS A 206 -13.15 7.78 -6.70
N THR A 207 -13.73 6.68 -6.20
CA THR A 207 -14.71 5.85 -6.91
C THR A 207 -16.16 6.19 -6.61
N CYS A 208 -16.42 7.06 -5.62
CA CYS A 208 -17.77 7.41 -5.19
C CYS A 208 -18.24 8.76 -5.76
N SER A 209 -17.46 9.82 -5.55
CA SER A 209 -17.86 11.19 -5.91
C SER A 209 -16.64 12.08 -6.13
N TRP A 210 -16.85 13.20 -6.83
CA TRP A 210 -15.86 14.25 -7.03
C TRP A 210 -16.36 15.57 -6.44
N TRP A 211 -15.48 16.33 -5.82
CA TRP A 211 -15.71 17.73 -5.45
C TRP A 211 -14.38 18.50 -5.39
N PRO A 212 -14.40 19.84 -5.39
CA PRO A 212 -13.18 20.63 -5.28
C PRO A 212 -12.42 20.32 -3.99
N ASN A 213 -11.12 20.06 -4.10
CA ASN A 213 -10.25 19.72 -2.97
C ASN A 213 -10.59 18.42 -2.22
N TRP A 214 -11.33 17.48 -2.82
CA TRP A 214 -11.73 16.23 -2.14
C TRP A 214 -10.58 15.46 -1.47
N LYS A 215 -9.38 15.46 -2.05
CA LYS A 215 -8.20 14.82 -1.45
C LYS A 215 -7.79 15.46 -0.13
N LYS A 216 -7.86 16.80 -0.06
CA LYS A 216 -7.53 17.56 1.15
C LYS A 216 -8.57 17.27 2.23
N ASP A 217 -9.84 17.29 1.87
CA ASP A 217 -10.94 17.01 2.79
C ASP A 217 -10.85 15.57 3.35
N VAL A 218 -10.46 14.58 2.54
CA VAL A 218 -10.19 13.21 3.02
C VAL A 218 -9.04 13.17 4.03
N SER A 219 -7.94 13.88 3.73
CA SER A 219 -6.78 13.94 4.62
C SER A 219 -7.15 14.56 5.97
N GLU A 220 -7.85 15.70 5.94
CA GLU A 220 -8.32 16.41 7.13
C GLU A 220 -9.30 15.55 7.95
N TYR A 221 -10.20 14.83 7.29
CA TYR A 221 -11.15 13.92 7.93
C TYR A 221 -10.44 12.77 8.64
N CYS A 222 -9.47 12.11 7.99
CA CYS A 222 -8.70 11.02 8.61
C CYS A 222 -7.86 11.52 9.80
N GLN A 223 -7.31 12.74 9.71
CA GLN A 223 -6.51 13.35 10.78
C GLN A 223 -7.37 13.80 11.98
N THR A 224 -8.64 14.12 11.77
CA THR A 224 -9.57 14.56 12.83
C THR A 224 -10.39 13.41 13.42
N CYS A 225 -10.34 12.21 12.84
CA CYS A 225 -11.03 11.03 13.35
C CYS A 225 -10.50 10.59 14.73
N ASP A 226 -11.30 10.81 15.78
CA ASP A 226 -10.95 10.53 17.18
C ASP A 226 -10.51 9.07 17.41
N ARG A 227 -11.20 8.11 16.79
CA ARG A 227 -10.85 6.69 16.91
C ARG A 227 -9.49 6.39 16.30
N CYS A 228 -9.23 6.86 15.08
CA CYS A 228 -7.93 6.72 14.43
C CYS A 228 -6.81 7.36 15.24
N GLN A 229 -7.04 8.56 15.80
CA GLN A 229 -6.01 9.27 16.57
C GLN A 229 -5.70 8.58 17.91
N LYS A 230 -6.68 7.92 18.53
CA LYS A 230 -6.49 7.13 19.75
C LYS A 230 -5.81 5.79 19.49
N ASP A 231 -6.24 5.09 18.44
CA ASP A 231 -5.75 3.75 18.11
C ASP A 231 -4.36 3.81 17.45
N ASN A 232 -4.12 4.78 16.57
CA ASN A 232 -2.86 4.99 15.86
C ASN A 232 -1.99 6.07 16.51
N GLY A 233 -1.91 6.09 17.84
CA GLY A 233 -0.98 6.98 18.55
C GLY A 233 0.43 6.81 17.97
N ALA A 234 1.03 7.91 17.51
CA ALA A 234 2.32 7.92 16.82
C ALA A 234 3.34 7.05 17.55
N THR A 235 3.58 5.84 17.04
CA THR A 235 4.45 4.86 17.69
C THR A 235 5.89 5.17 17.27
N GLY A 236 6.46 6.22 17.86
CA GLY A 236 7.84 6.59 17.60
C GLY A 236 8.24 7.86 18.32
N LYS A 237 9.10 7.75 19.33
CA LYS A 237 9.96 8.88 19.71
C LYS A 237 10.65 9.37 18.43
N LYS A 238 10.74 10.70 18.22
CA LYS A 238 11.48 11.32 17.11
C LYS A 238 12.75 10.52 16.85
N PHE A 239 12.97 10.10 15.60
CA PHE A 239 14.16 9.38 15.17
C PHE A 239 15.40 10.17 15.64
N ARG A 240 15.99 9.75 16.76
CA ARG A 240 17.23 10.32 17.27
C ARG A 240 18.33 9.38 16.86
N MET A 241 19.49 9.94 16.49
CA MET A 241 20.69 9.15 16.30
C MET A 241 20.94 8.33 17.59
N MET A 242 21.24 7.04 17.41
CA MET A 242 21.63 6.18 18.53
C MET A 242 22.80 6.84 19.26
N ILE A 243 22.73 6.92 20.59
CA ILE A 243 23.86 7.41 21.39
C ILE A 243 25.02 6.43 21.16
N GLN A 244 26.09 6.91 20.53
CA GLN A 244 27.29 6.11 20.33
C GLN A 244 28.05 6.04 21.65
N ILE A 245 28.20 4.83 22.17
CA ILE A 245 28.99 4.57 23.37
C ILE A 245 30.47 4.71 22.98
N GLN A 246 31.25 5.48 23.73
CA GLN A 246 32.68 5.75 23.46
C GLN A 246 33.50 4.46 23.39
N GLU A 247 34.42 4.34 22.44
CA GLU A 247 35.26 3.14 22.32
C GLU A 247 36.21 3.03 23.52
N PRO A 248 36.32 1.84 24.15
CA PRO A 248 37.24 1.63 25.27
C PRO A 248 38.69 1.73 24.77
N LYS A 249 39.58 2.24 25.61
CA LYS A 249 41.03 2.38 25.33
C LYS A 249 41.83 1.19 25.83
N SER A 250 41.28 0.42 26.77
CA SER A 250 41.93 -0.72 27.39
C SER A 250 40.97 -1.90 27.62
N PRO A 251 41.46 -3.15 27.70
CA PRO A 251 40.65 -4.30 28.07
C PRO A 251 39.93 -4.10 29.40
N TRP A 252 38.67 -4.55 29.49
CA TRP A 252 37.84 -4.51 30.70
C TRP A 252 37.44 -3.12 31.20
N GLU A 253 37.71 -2.07 30.42
CA GLU A 253 37.27 -0.71 30.72
C GLU A 253 35.75 -0.57 30.60
N ILE A 254 35.18 -1.09 29.50
CA ILE A 254 33.74 -1.09 29.25
C ILE A 254 33.27 -2.53 29.06
N VAL A 255 32.36 -2.98 29.92
CA VAL A 255 31.80 -4.34 29.88
C VAL A 255 30.30 -4.27 29.69
N HIS A 256 29.79 -5.09 28.76
CA HIS A 256 28.36 -5.33 28.61
C HIS A 256 27.97 -6.55 29.42
N MET A 257 26.89 -6.45 30.18
CA MET A 257 26.39 -7.54 31.02
C MET A 257 24.93 -7.83 30.67
N ASP A 258 24.62 -9.09 30.41
CA ASP A 258 23.27 -9.52 30.07
C ASP A 258 23.00 -10.95 30.57
N TRP A 259 21.74 -11.25 30.85
CA TRP A 259 21.31 -12.56 31.34
C TRP A 259 20.74 -13.40 30.21
N VAL A 260 21.31 -14.58 30.01
CA VAL A 260 20.65 -15.64 29.27
C VAL A 260 19.77 -16.42 30.25
N LYS A 261 18.46 -16.17 30.17
CA LYS A 261 17.45 -16.70 31.10
C LYS A 261 16.80 -17.96 30.57
N ALA A 262 16.12 -18.68 31.47
CA ALA A 262 15.27 -19.84 31.15
C ALA A 262 16.01 -20.95 30.38
N LEU A 263 17.25 -21.23 30.77
CA LEU A 263 17.99 -22.37 30.24
C LEU A 263 17.51 -23.67 30.91
N PRO A 264 17.49 -24.80 30.17
CA PRO A 264 17.31 -26.10 30.80
C PRO A 264 18.37 -26.32 31.89
N PRO A 265 18.00 -26.85 33.08
CA PRO A 265 18.97 -27.13 34.14
C PRO A 265 20.12 -28.01 33.63
N GLY A 266 21.35 -27.54 33.78
CA GLY A 266 22.53 -28.17 33.19
C GLY A 266 23.71 -28.33 34.15
N GLY A 267 24.49 -29.38 33.90
CA GLY A 267 25.69 -29.74 34.67
C GLY A 267 25.39 -30.28 36.07
N ASP A 268 26.44 -30.64 36.81
CA ASP A 268 26.33 -31.28 38.13
C ASP A 268 25.62 -30.42 39.18
N ARG A 269 25.57 -29.10 38.95
CA ARG A 269 24.93 -28.12 39.84
C ARG A 269 23.56 -27.65 39.36
N SER A 270 23.06 -28.16 38.23
CA SER A 270 21.74 -27.83 37.69
C SER A 270 21.49 -26.31 37.50
N TYR A 271 22.47 -25.59 36.96
CA TYR A 271 22.33 -24.16 36.65
C TYR A 271 21.28 -23.95 35.56
N ASN A 272 20.46 -22.90 35.69
CA ASN A 272 19.32 -22.63 34.80
C ASN A 272 19.30 -21.21 34.21
N GLU A 273 20.29 -20.38 34.56
CA GLU A 273 20.58 -19.10 33.92
C GLU A 273 22.10 -18.94 33.73
N CYS A 274 22.48 -17.96 32.89
CA CYS A 274 23.88 -17.61 32.70
C CYS A 274 24.04 -16.09 32.58
N LEU A 275 24.92 -15.51 33.40
CA LEU A 275 25.38 -14.14 33.21
C LEU A 275 26.44 -14.12 32.12
N VAL A 276 26.23 -13.30 31.10
CA VAL A 276 27.19 -13.08 30.02
C VAL A 276 27.84 -11.71 30.22
N LEU A 277 29.16 -11.69 30.33
CA LEU A 277 29.94 -10.46 30.39
C LEU A 277 30.78 -10.36 29.12
N VAL A 278 30.61 -9.32 28.33
CA VAL A 278 31.38 -9.10 27.09
C VAL A 278 32.28 -7.89 27.27
N ASP A 279 33.59 -8.10 27.22
CA ASP A 279 34.54 -7.00 27.13
C ASP A 279 34.40 -6.31 25.79
N ARG A 280 34.06 -5.01 25.82
CA ARG A 280 33.85 -4.25 24.59
C ARG A 280 35.14 -4.00 23.82
N TYR A 281 36.30 -4.02 24.48
CA TYR A 281 37.59 -3.85 23.81
C TYR A 281 37.97 -5.14 23.07
N ARG A 282 38.10 -6.27 23.79
CA ARG A 282 38.51 -7.55 23.20
C ARG A 282 37.43 -8.28 22.41
N LYS A 283 36.16 -7.86 22.54
CA LYS A 283 34.99 -8.58 22.00
C LYS A 283 34.90 -10.03 22.49
N THR A 284 35.42 -10.30 23.68
CA THR A 284 35.47 -11.65 24.26
C THR A 284 34.39 -11.80 25.33
N PRO A 285 33.52 -12.82 25.23
CA PRO A 285 32.53 -13.12 26.26
C PRO A 285 33.12 -13.96 27.39
N MET A 286 32.60 -13.76 28.60
CA MET A 286 32.76 -14.62 29.76
C MET A 286 31.37 -15.07 30.21
N PHE A 287 31.22 -16.37 30.42
CA PHE A 287 29.97 -17.00 30.81
C PHE A 287 30.04 -17.44 32.26
N LEU A 288 29.14 -16.94 33.10
CA LEU A 288 29.02 -17.33 34.50
C LEU A 288 27.68 -18.04 34.71
N PRO A 289 27.69 -19.38 34.88
CA PRO A 289 26.46 -20.11 35.15
C PRO A 289 25.97 -19.80 36.57
N CYS A 290 24.66 -19.66 36.71
CA CYS A 290 23.98 -19.18 37.91
C CYS A 290 22.54 -19.74 38.00
N HIS A 291 21.86 -19.43 39.10
CA HIS A 291 20.46 -19.77 39.27
C HIS A 291 19.55 -18.56 39.07
N LYS A 292 18.33 -18.84 38.60
CA LYS A 292 17.26 -17.85 38.49
C LYS A 292 17.01 -17.12 39.81
N ASP A 293 17.05 -17.86 40.91
CA ASP A 293 16.72 -17.35 42.24
C ASP A 293 17.93 -16.72 42.96
N ASP A 294 19.10 -16.63 42.30
CA ASP A 294 20.27 -15.94 42.86
C ASP A 294 19.92 -14.47 43.14
N THR A 295 20.27 -14.00 44.34
CA THR A 295 20.02 -12.62 44.74
C THR A 295 20.99 -11.65 44.06
N ALA A 296 20.73 -10.35 44.19
CA ALA A 296 21.69 -9.31 43.77
C ALA A 296 23.05 -9.48 44.47
N MET A 297 23.04 -9.85 45.77
CA MET A 297 24.26 -10.09 46.53
C MET A 297 25.01 -11.33 46.04
N ASP A 298 24.32 -12.44 45.77
CA ASP A 298 24.95 -13.65 45.20
C ASP A 298 25.59 -13.34 43.85
N THR A 299 24.91 -12.53 43.04
CA THR A 299 25.42 -12.04 41.75
C THR A 299 26.68 -11.19 41.94
N ALA A 300 26.67 -10.23 42.88
CA ALA A 300 27.82 -9.38 43.17
C ALA A 300 29.02 -10.19 43.65
N ILE A 301 28.82 -11.14 44.57
CA ILE A 301 29.85 -12.07 45.06
C ILE A 301 30.41 -12.90 43.90
N MET A 302 29.54 -13.41 43.02
CA MET A 302 29.96 -14.17 41.85
C MET A 302 30.85 -13.35 40.91
N ILE A 303 30.46 -12.11 40.60
CA ILE A 303 31.24 -11.19 39.76
C ILE A 303 32.58 -10.88 40.42
N TRP A 304 32.58 -10.56 41.72
CA TRP A 304 33.79 -10.27 42.47
C TRP A 304 34.79 -11.43 42.41
N ASN A 305 34.31 -12.62 42.73
CA ASN A 305 35.16 -13.81 42.84
C ASN A 305 35.61 -14.37 41.49
N LYS A 306 34.78 -14.30 40.45
CA LYS A 306 35.07 -14.95 39.16
C LYS A 306 35.55 -14.00 38.07
N VAL A 307 35.17 -12.72 38.13
CA VAL A 307 35.50 -11.72 37.11
C VAL A 307 36.61 -10.81 37.64
N ILE A 308 36.31 -10.03 38.68
CA ILE A 308 37.21 -8.96 39.17
C ILE A 308 38.56 -9.53 39.61
N SER A 309 38.56 -10.70 40.24
CA SER A 309 39.79 -11.42 40.63
C SER A 309 40.73 -11.74 39.46
N ARG A 310 40.21 -11.84 38.23
CA ARG A 310 40.97 -12.19 37.01
C ARG A 310 41.23 -10.99 36.11
N THR A 311 40.32 -10.04 36.07
CA THR A 311 40.33 -8.91 35.13
C THR A 311 40.81 -7.61 35.74
N GLY A 312 40.77 -7.50 37.07
CA GLY A 312 40.82 -6.21 37.77
C GLY A 312 39.44 -5.55 37.82
N LEU A 313 39.39 -4.33 38.37
CA LEU A 313 38.16 -3.57 38.53
C LEU A 313 37.58 -3.12 37.18
N LEU A 314 36.28 -3.34 37.01
CA LEU A 314 35.53 -2.86 35.85
C LEU A 314 35.22 -1.38 36.03
N GLN A 315 35.47 -0.55 35.02
CA GLN A 315 35.24 0.91 35.14
C GLN A 315 33.81 1.28 34.75
N ASN A 316 33.31 0.72 33.66
CA ASN A 316 31.98 1.01 33.13
C ASN A 316 31.24 -0.29 32.83
N ILE A 317 30.12 -0.50 33.53
CA ILE A 317 29.21 -1.61 33.28
C ILE A 317 27.99 -1.08 32.55
N ILE A 318 27.64 -1.72 31.43
CA ILE A 318 26.42 -1.45 30.67
C ILE A 318 25.55 -2.70 30.73
N SER A 319 24.41 -2.59 31.40
CA SER A 319 23.41 -3.65 31.50
C SER A 319 22.03 -3.13 31.13
N ASP A 320 21.05 -4.04 31.07
CA ASP A 320 19.64 -3.68 31.13
C ASP A 320 19.24 -3.26 32.56
N ARG A 321 17.94 -3.09 32.78
CA ARG A 321 17.35 -2.75 34.09
C ARG A 321 16.89 -4.00 34.84
N ASP A 322 17.62 -5.11 34.72
CA ASP A 322 17.32 -6.30 35.51
C ASP A 322 17.39 -5.96 37.02
N PRO A 323 16.41 -6.40 37.84
CA PRO A 323 16.38 -6.12 39.27
C PRO A 323 17.66 -6.53 40.02
N LYS A 324 18.40 -7.54 39.53
CA LYS A 324 19.68 -7.97 40.12
C LYS A 324 20.80 -6.92 39.94
N PHE A 325 20.70 -6.04 38.93
CA PHE A 325 21.66 -4.96 38.68
C PHE A 325 21.25 -3.62 39.31
N THR A 326 19.95 -3.37 39.47
CA THR A 326 19.43 -2.10 39.98
C THR A 326 19.14 -2.10 41.49
N SER A 327 19.47 -3.20 42.18
CA SER A 327 19.23 -3.33 43.61
C SER A 327 20.15 -2.43 44.44
N GLU A 328 19.65 -1.89 45.54
CA GLU A 328 20.43 -1.13 46.55
C GLU A 328 20.99 -2.02 47.67
N LEU A 329 20.79 -3.34 47.55
CA LEU A 329 21.07 -4.36 48.57
C LEU A 329 22.53 -4.44 49.02
#